data_AF-A0A9P5WZ66-F1
#
_entry.id   AF-A0A9P5WZ66-F1
#
_cell.length_a   1.000
_cell.length_b   1.000
_cell.length_c   1.000
_cell.angle_alpha   90.00
_cell.angle_beta   90.00
_cell.angle_gamma   90.00
#
_symmetry.space_group_name_H-M   'P 1'
#
loop_
_entity.id
_entity.type
_entity.pdbx_description
1 polymer ?
#
loop_
_entity_poly.entity_id
_entity_poly.type
_entity_poly.pdbx_seq_one_letter_code
_entity_poly.pdbx_strand_id
1 'polypeptide(L)'
;MPSETITDLEEFIRQYTSKPIDDLPECTTYWSDFSNITHELLNSKVITEAERDLYFWFGLSIEMRRSLAEHLALANVSFNNQTIPSREAAEAAKSISSPEGQINKLVEELHKLNVEDSGYAVTYAHLVLTAPEVADRIQPPVRWSEWNPCEVPPENDADQQDLNSSESGKKLGSVHKYWHDRCRVVRNMFPQ
;
A
#
# COMPACT_ATOMS: atom_id res chain seq x y z
N MET A 1 -9.09 -23.43 27.63
CA MET A 1 -8.73 -22.58 26.48
C MET A 1 -7.46 -21.85 26.87
N PRO A 2 -6.36 -21.97 26.11
CA PRO A 2 -5.17 -21.17 26.36
C PRO A 2 -5.57 -19.69 26.29
N SER A 3 -5.26 -18.93 27.33
CA SER A 3 -5.43 -17.48 27.34
C SER A 3 -4.43 -16.89 26.36
N GLU A 4 -4.92 -16.25 25.30
CA GLU A 4 -4.06 -15.53 24.36
C GLU A 4 -3.33 -14.40 25.11
N THR A 5 -2.03 -14.31 24.89
CA THR A 5 -1.14 -13.36 25.55
C THR A 5 -0.56 -12.36 24.54
N ILE A 6 0.00 -11.26 25.04
CA ILE A 6 0.77 -10.31 24.19
C ILE A 6 1.88 -11.05 23.42
N THR A 7 2.49 -12.07 24.03
CA THR A 7 3.53 -12.90 23.40
C THR A 7 3.02 -13.57 22.12
N ASP A 8 1.78 -14.06 22.12
CA ASP A 8 1.18 -14.73 20.96
C ASP A 8 0.93 -13.72 19.83
N LEU A 9 0.51 -12.50 20.17
CA LEU A 9 0.37 -11.39 19.21
C LEU A 9 1.73 -10.97 18.63
N GLU A 10 2.76 -10.85 19.46
CA GLU A 10 4.11 -10.50 19.01
C GLU A 10 4.72 -11.58 18.10
N GLU A 11 4.50 -12.86 18.43
CA GLU A 11 4.92 -14.00 17.61
C GLU A 11 4.21 -14.00 16.26
N PHE A 12 2.89 -13.78 16.26
CA PHE A 12 2.07 -13.65 15.06
C PHE A 12 2.59 -12.54 14.14
N ILE A 13 2.84 -11.34 14.69
CA ILE A 13 3.38 -10.21 13.92
C ILE A 13 4.77 -10.55 13.38
N ARG A 14 5.62 -11.22 14.17
CA ARG A 14 6.95 -11.63 13.72
C ARG A 14 6.87 -12.60 12.53
N GLN A 15 5.93 -13.53 12.56
CA GLN A 15 5.71 -14.48 11.48
C GLN A 15 5.33 -13.75 10.18
N TYR A 16 4.34 -12.86 10.24
CA TYR A 16 3.84 -12.15 9.06
C TYR A 16 4.76 -11.01 8.58
N THR A 17 5.59 -10.42 9.44
CA THR A 17 6.61 -9.46 8.99
C THR A 17 7.77 -10.12 8.25
N SER A 18 8.01 -11.42 8.49
CA SER A 18 9.06 -12.19 7.81
C SER A 18 8.63 -12.76 6.46
N LYS A 19 7.31 -12.88 6.22
CA LYS A 19 6.74 -13.42 4.99
C LYS A 19 6.03 -12.30 4.22
N PRO A 20 6.44 -11.96 2.99
CA PRO A 20 5.69 -11.01 2.17
C PRO A 20 4.29 -11.56 1.90
N ILE A 21 3.27 -10.71 2.08
CA ILE A 21 1.87 -11.00 1.79
C ILE A 21 1.61 -10.43 0.39
N ASP A 22 1.67 -11.28 -0.61
CA ASP A 22 1.67 -10.85 -2.02
C ASP A 22 0.28 -10.89 -2.65
N ASP A 23 -0.70 -11.53 -1.99
CA ASP A 23 -2.04 -11.72 -2.51
C ASP A 23 -3.15 -11.31 -1.54
N LEU A 24 -4.34 -11.08 -2.11
CA LEU A 24 -5.53 -10.67 -1.38
C LEU A 24 -6.05 -11.76 -0.42
N PRO A 25 -6.05 -13.06 -0.79
CA PRO A 25 -6.39 -14.15 0.12
C PRO A 25 -5.53 -14.18 1.39
N GLU A 26 -4.21 -14.12 1.28
CA GLU A 26 -3.29 -14.11 2.42
C GLU A 26 -3.48 -12.85 3.27
N CYS A 27 -3.74 -11.69 2.66
CA CYS A 27 -4.11 -10.49 3.40
C CYS A 27 -5.42 -10.67 4.19
N THR A 28 -6.36 -11.44 3.67
CA THR A 28 -7.64 -11.74 4.33
C THR A 28 -7.46 -12.70 5.49
N THR A 29 -6.65 -13.75 5.31
CA THR A 29 -6.24 -14.65 6.38
C THR A 29 -5.52 -13.89 7.50
N TYR A 30 -4.52 -13.08 7.16
CA TYR A 30 -3.81 -12.22 8.12
C TYR A 30 -4.78 -11.37 8.95
N TRP A 31 -5.74 -10.71 8.29
CA TRP A 31 -6.71 -9.85 8.96
C TRP A 31 -7.62 -10.62 9.92
N SER A 32 -8.11 -11.79 9.48
CA SER A 32 -8.97 -12.66 10.27
C SER A 32 -8.24 -13.14 11.52
N ASP A 33 -7.04 -13.70 11.34
CA ASP A 33 -6.24 -14.23 12.44
C ASP A 33 -5.85 -13.13 13.43
N PHE A 34 -5.40 -11.98 12.92
CA PHE A 34 -5.07 -10.82 13.75
C PHE A 34 -6.29 -10.32 14.55
N SER A 35 -7.46 -10.25 13.91
CA SER A 35 -8.70 -9.80 14.56
C SER A 35 -9.12 -10.75 15.67
N ASN A 36 -8.97 -12.06 15.47
CA ASN A 36 -9.26 -13.05 16.50
C ASN A 36 -8.37 -12.86 17.73
N ILE A 37 -7.04 -12.77 17.53
CA ILE A 37 -6.08 -12.61 18.62
C ILE A 37 -6.32 -11.31 19.40
N THR A 38 -6.53 -10.21 18.68
CA THR A 38 -6.67 -8.89 19.30
C THR A 38 -8.03 -8.68 19.96
N HIS A 39 -9.08 -9.38 19.52
CA HIS A 39 -10.39 -9.33 20.15
C HIS A 39 -10.34 -9.82 21.61
N GLU A 40 -9.67 -10.96 21.86
CA GLU A 40 -9.51 -11.48 23.22
C GLU A 40 -8.64 -10.56 24.09
N LEU A 41 -7.57 -9.98 23.52
CA LEU A 41 -6.69 -9.03 24.22
C LEU A 41 -7.38 -7.70 24.56
N LEU A 42 -8.28 -7.22 23.68
CA LEU A 42 -9.10 -6.03 23.95
C LEU A 42 -10.15 -6.29 25.03
N ASN A 43 -10.85 -7.44 24.97
CA ASN A 43 -11.87 -7.81 25.95
C ASN A 43 -11.27 -7.97 27.35
N SER A 44 -10.05 -8.48 27.43
CA SER A 44 -9.28 -8.59 28.68
C SER A 44 -8.58 -7.29 29.09
N LYS A 45 -8.70 -6.21 28.29
CA LYS A 45 -8.04 -4.89 28.50
C LYS A 45 -6.53 -4.98 28.62
N VAL A 46 -5.92 -5.98 27.98
CA VAL A 46 -4.47 -6.19 27.94
C VAL A 46 -3.81 -5.22 26.96
N ILE A 47 -4.53 -4.87 25.89
CA ILE A 47 -4.15 -3.82 24.94
C ILE A 47 -5.29 -2.82 24.77
N THR A 48 -4.96 -1.61 24.35
CA THR A 48 -5.91 -0.58 23.91
C THR A 48 -6.21 -0.70 22.41
N GLU A 49 -7.26 -0.05 21.92
CA GLU A 49 -7.56 0.00 20.47
C GLU A 49 -6.42 0.67 19.68
N ALA A 50 -5.79 1.70 20.24
CA ALA A 50 -4.63 2.34 19.63
C ALA A 50 -3.43 1.38 19.52
N GLU A 51 -3.17 0.60 20.57
CA GLU A 51 -2.12 -0.45 20.53
C GLU A 51 -2.45 -1.54 19.51
N ARG A 52 -3.72 -1.98 19.42
CA ARG A 52 -4.15 -2.90 18.36
C ARG A 52 -3.81 -2.34 16.98
N ASP A 53 -4.18 -1.10 16.70
CA ASP A 53 -3.98 -0.50 15.38
C ASP A 53 -2.48 -0.32 15.04
N LEU A 54 -1.67 -0.01 16.06
CA LEU A 54 -0.20 -0.04 15.97
C LEU A 54 0.31 -1.43 15.59
N TYR A 55 -0.09 -2.47 16.33
CA TYR A 55 0.31 -3.85 16.08
C TYR A 55 -0.12 -4.33 14.70
N PHE A 56 -1.32 -3.95 14.26
CA PHE A 56 -1.83 -4.23 12.92
C PHE A 56 -0.90 -3.63 11.87
N TRP A 57 -0.67 -2.31 11.95
CA TRP A 57 0.16 -1.61 10.98
C TRP A 57 1.58 -2.18 10.93
N PHE A 58 2.15 -2.50 12.09
CA PHE A 58 3.50 -3.04 12.19
C PHE A 58 3.63 -4.50 11.76
N GLY A 59 2.55 -5.29 11.82
CA GLY A 59 2.52 -6.66 11.33
C GLY A 59 2.54 -6.78 9.82
N LEU A 60 2.24 -5.70 9.10
CA LEU A 60 2.30 -5.64 7.64
C LEU A 60 3.73 -5.48 7.13
N SER A 61 4.01 -6.11 5.98
CA SER A 61 5.29 -5.95 5.28
C SER A 61 5.53 -4.47 4.91
N ILE A 62 6.80 -4.10 4.71
CA ILE A 62 7.16 -2.72 4.34
C ILE A 62 6.51 -2.33 3.00
N GLU A 63 6.52 -3.25 2.03
CA GLU A 63 5.97 -3.03 0.70
C GLU A 63 4.46 -2.83 0.75
N MET A 64 3.77 -3.64 1.55
CA MET A 64 2.32 -3.56 1.72
C MET A 64 1.91 -2.29 2.46
N ARG A 65 2.64 -1.87 3.50
CA ARG A 65 2.45 -0.57 4.14
C ARG A 65 2.65 0.59 3.18
N ARG A 66 3.66 0.51 2.30
CA ARG A 66 3.90 1.53 1.28
C ARG A 66 2.73 1.62 0.31
N SER A 67 2.29 0.48 -0.23
CA SER A 67 1.13 0.40 -1.14
C SER A 67 -0.15 0.93 -0.48
N LEU A 68 -0.43 0.53 0.77
CA LEU A 68 -1.55 1.06 1.54
C LEU A 68 -1.44 2.57 1.77
N ALA A 69 -0.25 3.08 2.13
CA ALA A 69 -0.04 4.51 2.34
C ALA A 69 -0.21 5.30 1.04
N GLU A 70 0.27 4.78 -0.10
CA GLU A 70 0.07 5.37 -1.43
C GLU A 70 -1.42 5.41 -1.79
N HIS A 71 -2.13 4.30 -1.61
CA HIS A 71 -3.58 4.24 -1.83
C HIS A 71 -4.35 5.20 -0.91
N LEU A 72 -3.99 5.28 0.36
CA LEU A 72 -4.62 6.19 1.32
C LEU A 72 -4.35 7.65 0.96
N ALA A 73 -3.14 7.99 0.47
CA ALA A 73 -2.82 9.31 -0.02
C ALA A 73 -3.62 9.68 -1.28
N LEU A 74 -3.86 8.73 -2.18
CA LEU A 74 -4.70 8.93 -3.36
C LEU A 74 -6.19 9.08 -3.00
N ALA A 75 -6.67 8.30 -2.03
CA ALA A 75 -8.07 8.32 -1.61
C ALA A 75 -8.42 9.52 -0.72
N ASN A 76 -7.43 10.08 -0.02
CA ASN A 76 -7.66 11.11 0.99
C ASN A 76 -6.57 12.18 0.93
N VAL A 77 -6.93 13.37 0.45
CA VAL A 77 -6.02 14.52 0.22
C VAL A 77 -5.30 14.98 1.51
N SER A 78 -5.74 14.53 2.69
CA SER A 78 -5.14 14.88 3.98
C SER A 78 -4.34 13.76 4.67
N PHE A 79 -4.11 12.60 4.03
CA PHE A 79 -3.32 11.54 4.65
C PHE A 79 -1.83 11.92 4.69
N ASN A 80 -1.27 12.07 5.89
CA ASN A 80 0.16 12.22 6.09
C ASN A 80 0.80 10.83 6.23
N ASN A 81 1.88 10.56 5.50
CA ASN A 81 2.62 9.28 5.56
C ASN A 81 3.21 8.96 6.94
N GLN A 82 3.14 9.89 7.90
CA GLN A 82 3.56 9.72 9.29
C GLN A 82 2.44 9.25 10.23
N THR A 83 1.17 9.32 9.81
CA THR A 83 0.04 8.89 10.65
C THR A 83 -0.30 7.43 10.40
N ILE A 84 -0.40 6.65 11.46
CA ILE A 84 -0.90 5.27 11.39
C ILE A 84 -2.38 5.37 11.04
N PRO A 85 -2.82 4.81 9.90
CA PRO A 85 -4.22 4.83 9.54
C PRO A 85 -5.01 4.01 10.56
N SER A 86 -6.14 4.55 11.00
CA SER A 86 -7.12 3.77 11.77
C SER A 86 -7.46 2.48 11.02
N ARG A 87 -7.83 1.42 11.75
CA ARG A 87 -8.28 0.15 11.18
C ARG A 87 -9.36 0.35 10.12
N GLU A 88 -10.33 1.23 10.33
CA GLU A 88 -11.38 1.49 9.33
C GLU A 88 -10.83 2.07 8.02
N ALA A 89 -9.79 2.91 8.11
CA ALA A 89 -9.14 3.45 6.92
C ALA A 89 -8.35 2.37 6.18
N ALA A 90 -7.71 1.44 6.90
CA ALA A 90 -7.03 0.30 6.31
C ALA A 90 -8.02 -0.71 5.67
N GLU A 91 -9.18 -0.97 6.29
CA GLU A 91 -10.26 -1.79 5.69
C GLU A 91 -10.84 -1.12 4.44
N ALA A 92 -11.07 0.19 4.48
CA ALA A 92 -11.54 0.94 3.32
C ALA A 92 -10.52 0.87 2.16
N ALA A 93 -9.22 0.95 2.45
CA ALA A 93 -8.17 0.75 1.45
C ALA A 93 -8.13 -0.70 0.91
N LYS A 94 -8.44 -1.69 1.75
CA LYS A 94 -8.53 -3.11 1.35
C LYS A 94 -9.70 -3.38 0.40
N SER A 95 -10.84 -2.70 0.58
CA SER A 95 -11.95 -2.73 -0.39
C SER A 95 -11.57 -2.13 -1.75
N ILE A 96 -10.53 -1.27 -1.80
CA ILE A 96 -10.00 -0.67 -3.02
C ILE A 96 -8.86 -1.53 -3.61
N SER A 97 -8.30 -2.48 -2.85
CA SER A 97 -7.14 -3.28 -3.26
C SER A 97 -7.45 -4.51 -4.11
N SER A 98 -8.72 -4.82 -4.42
CA SER A 98 -8.98 -5.80 -5.48
C SER A 98 -8.62 -5.14 -6.81
N PRO A 99 -7.71 -5.71 -7.63
CA PRO A 99 -7.39 -5.16 -8.94
C PRO A 99 -8.66 -4.99 -9.79
N GLU A 100 -9.60 -5.93 -9.68
CA GLU A 100 -10.93 -5.81 -10.31
C GLU A 100 -11.73 -4.62 -9.79
N GLY A 101 -11.64 -4.31 -8.49
CA GLY A 101 -12.29 -3.14 -7.89
C GLY A 101 -11.71 -1.83 -8.39
N GLN A 102 -10.39 -1.74 -8.56
CA GLN A 102 -9.74 -0.57 -9.14
C GLN A 102 -10.09 -0.41 -10.61
N ILE A 103 -10.05 -1.50 -11.37
CA ILE A 103 -10.44 -1.52 -12.78
C ILE A 103 -11.89 -1.06 -12.92
N ASN A 104 -12.83 -1.64 -12.17
CA ASN A 104 -14.23 -1.26 -12.23
C ASN A 104 -14.45 0.21 -11.86
N LYS A 105 -13.74 0.71 -10.85
CA LYS A 105 -13.79 2.13 -10.48
C LYS A 105 -13.25 3.03 -11.58
N LEU A 106 -12.11 2.67 -12.20
CA LEU A 106 -11.53 3.42 -13.32
C LEU A 106 -12.49 3.43 -14.52
N VAL A 107 -13.13 2.30 -14.82
CA VAL A 107 -14.14 2.19 -15.88
C VAL A 107 -15.38 3.03 -15.56
N GLU A 108 -15.86 3.01 -14.32
CA GLU A 108 -17.00 3.82 -13.89
C GLU A 108 -16.70 5.32 -13.96
N GLU A 109 -15.49 5.75 -13.55
CA GLU A 109 -15.05 7.14 -13.68
C GLU A 109 -14.90 7.55 -15.15
N LEU A 110 -14.35 6.67 -16.01
CA LEU A 110 -14.29 6.91 -17.45
C LEU A 110 -15.67 7.10 -18.07
N HIS A 111 -16.70 6.37 -17.62
CA HIS A 111 -18.06 6.55 -18.11
C HIS A 111 -18.72 7.87 -17.68
N LYS A 112 -18.23 8.51 -16.61
CA LYS A 112 -18.72 9.82 -16.15
C LYS A 112 -18.06 10.99 -16.87
N LEU A 113 -16.88 10.75 -17.46
CA LEU A 113 -16.04 11.77 -18.10
C LEU A 113 -16.25 11.75 -19.62
N ASN A 114 -16.11 12.91 -20.26
CA ASN A 114 -16.13 13.00 -21.70
C ASN A 114 -14.74 12.67 -22.26
N VAL A 115 -14.67 12.04 -23.44
CA VAL A 115 -13.42 11.65 -24.11
C VAL A 115 -12.50 12.85 -24.41
N GLU A 116 -13.06 14.06 -24.43
CA GLU A 116 -12.33 15.32 -24.60
C GLU A 116 -11.76 15.90 -23.28
N ASP A 117 -12.22 15.39 -22.13
CA ASP A 117 -11.79 15.89 -20.83
C ASP A 117 -10.36 15.46 -20.50
N SER A 118 -9.58 16.37 -19.93
CA SER A 118 -8.23 16.04 -19.44
C SER A 118 -8.24 14.93 -18.37
N GLY A 119 -9.30 14.88 -17.56
CA GLY A 119 -9.50 13.81 -16.57
C GLY A 119 -9.73 12.43 -17.20
N TYR A 120 -10.33 12.38 -18.39
CA TYR A 120 -10.54 11.13 -19.12
C TYR A 120 -9.19 10.54 -19.56
N ALA A 121 -8.30 11.39 -20.10
CA ALA A 121 -6.98 10.95 -20.54
C ALA A 121 -6.11 10.37 -19.40
N VAL A 122 -6.13 11.01 -18.23
CA VAL A 122 -5.40 10.53 -17.06
C VAL A 122 -5.97 9.20 -16.55
N THR A 123 -7.29 9.10 -16.45
CA THR A 123 -7.97 7.87 -16.00
C THR A 123 -7.76 6.72 -16.97
N TYR A 124 -7.78 7.00 -18.28
CA TYR A 124 -7.51 6.02 -19.34
C TYR A 124 -6.05 5.55 -19.28
N ALA A 125 -5.09 6.45 -19.07
CA ALA A 125 -3.68 6.08 -18.90
C ALA A 125 -3.47 5.13 -17.71
N HIS A 126 -4.12 5.42 -16.57
CA HIS A 126 -4.11 4.50 -15.44
C HIS A 126 -4.73 3.16 -15.78
N LEU A 127 -5.83 3.12 -16.53
CA LEU A 127 -6.44 1.86 -16.96
C LEU A 127 -5.52 1.05 -17.88
N VAL A 128 -4.81 1.69 -18.81
CA VAL A 128 -3.83 1.03 -19.70
C VAL A 128 -2.68 0.39 -18.90
N LEU A 129 -2.21 1.08 -17.85
CA LEU A 129 -1.13 0.58 -16.99
C LEU A 129 -1.60 -0.58 -16.09
N THR A 130 -2.85 -0.54 -15.62
CA THR A 130 -3.38 -1.51 -14.66
C THR A 130 -4.00 -2.74 -15.33
N ALA A 131 -4.71 -2.57 -16.46
CA ALA A 131 -5.45 -3.64 -17.14
C ALA A 131 -5.57 -3.35 -18.66
N PRO A 132 -4.49 -3.60 -19.43
CA PRO A 132 -4.46 -3.28 -20.85
C PRO A 132 -5.55 -4.01 -21.65
N GLU A 133 -5.90 -5.25 -21.29
CA GLU A 133 -6.95 -6.03 -21.92
C GLU A 133 -8.36 -5.44 -21.77
N VAL A 134 -8.57 -4.62 -20.74
CA VAL A 134 -9.81 -3.87 -20.52
C VAL A 134 -9.75 -2.53 -21.26
N ALA A 135 -8.59 -1.86 -21.24
CA ALA A 135 -8.39 -0.59 -21.95
C ALA A 135 -8.60 -0.71 -23.47
N ASP A 136 -8.23 -1.84 -24.07
CA ASP A 136 -8.45 -2.15 -25.50
C ASP A 136 -9.93 -2.12 -25.91
N ARG A 137 -10.85 -2.25 -24.94
CA ARG A 137 -12.31 -2.24 -25.18
C ARG A 137 -12.94 -0.86 -25.01
N ILE A 138 -12.17 0.12 -24.56
CA ILE A 138 -12.64 1.48 -24.28
C ILE A 138 -12.04 2.44 -25.30
N GLN A 139 -12.82 3.46 -25.69
CA GLN A 139 -12.37 4.45 -26.66
C GLN A 139 -11.17 5.23 -26.12
N PRO A 140 -10.04 5.32 -26.86
CA PRO A 140 -8.92 6.13 -26.43
C PRO A 140 -9.25 7.63 -26.51
N PRO A 141 -8.57 8.48 -25.72
CA PRO A 141 -8.77 9.93 -25.75
C PRO A 141 -8.41 10.52 -27.12
N VAL A 142 -9.18 11.51 -27.58
CA VAL A 142 -9.07 12.08 -28.94
C VAL A 142 -7.64 12.54 -29.28
N ARG A 143 -6.93 13.15 -28.32
CA ARG A 143 -5.57 13.65 -28.50
C ARG A 143 -4.48 12.58 -28.45
N TRP A 144 -4.77 11.36 -28.02
CA TRP A 144 -3.76 10.31 -27.92
C TRP A 144 -3.44 9.71 -29.30
N SER A 145 -4.44 9.65 -30.19
CA SER A 145 -4.28 9.25 -31.59
C SER A 145 -3.40 10.19 -32.42
N GLU A 146 -3.14 11.42 -31.96
CA GLU A 146 -2.25 12.38 -32.62
C GLU A 146 -0.80 12.27 -32.12
N TRP A 147 -0.55 11.58 -31.01
CA TRP A 147 0.80 11.31 -30.53
C TRP A 147 1.36 10.09 -31.27
N ASN A 148 2.23 10.35 -32.26
CA ASN A 148 2.99 9.34 -32.95
C ASN A 148 4.41 9.28 -32.33
N PRO A 149 4.67 8.48 -31.29
CA PRO A 149 5.98 8.39 -30.65
C PRO A 149 7.07 7.82 -31.58
N CYS A 150 6.71 7.42 -32.80
CA CYS A 150 7.61 6.94 -33.84
C CYS A 150 8.04 8.02 -34.86
N GLU A 151 7.64 9.29 -34.73
CA GLU A 151 8.36 10.36 -35.43
C GLU A 151 9.70 10.57 -34.74
N VAL A 152 10.65 9.72 -35.15
CA VAL A 152 12.07 9.84 -34.80
C VAL A 152 12.50 11.26 -35.19
N PRO A 153 12.86 12.12 -34.23
CA PRO A 153 13.51 13.39 -34.55
C PRO A 153 14.77 13.06 -35.36
N PRO A 154 15.10 13.82 -36.43
CA PRO A 154 16.32 13.58 -37.17
C PRO A 154 17.50 13.51 -36.20
N GLU A 155 18.15 12.35 -36.21
CA GLU A 155 19.28 11.94 -35.40
C GLU A 155 20.40 12.99 -35.56
N ASN A 156 20.50 13.90 -34.59
CA ASN A 156 21.68 14.74 -34.45
C ASN A 156 22.65 13.98 -33.56
N ASP A 157 23.61 13.31 -34.22
CA ASP A 157 24.81 12.75 -33.61
C ASP A 157 25.59 13.83 -32.85
N ALA A 158 25.56 13.80 -31.50
CA ALA A 158 26.60 14.41 -30.69
C ALA A 158 26.64 13.87 -29.25
N ASP A 159 27.76 13.22 -28.96
CA ASP A 159 28.46 13.09 -27.67
C ASP A 159 27.92 12.14 -26.59
N GLN A 160 28.51 10.95 -26.60
CA GLN A 160 28.71 10.10 -25.43
C GLN A 160 29.72 10.76 -24.46
N GLN A 161 29.33 10.94 -23.19
CA GLN A 161 30.29 10.96 -22.09
C GLN A 161 29.85 10.03 -20.97
N ASP A 162 30.72 9.04 -20.74
CA ASP A 162 30.81 8.19 -19.57
C ASP A 162 30.86 8.99 -18.27
N LEU A 163 30.17 8.54 -17.21
CA LEU A 163 30.73 8.55 -15.86
C LEU A 163 30.14 7.43 -14.98
N ASN A 164 31.07 6.61 -14.50
CA ASN A 164 30.95 5.52 -13.54
C ASN A 164 30.75 6.00 -12.07
N SER A 165 30.50 5.02 -11.20
CA SER A 165 30.70 4.99 -9.72
C SER A 165 29.54 5.50 -8.86
N SER A 166 29.19 4.93 -7.70
CA SER A 166 29.90 4.01 -6.82
C SER A 166 28.94 3.31 -5.83
N GLU A 167 29.41 2.18 -5.31
CA GLU A 167 28.96 1.42 -4.14
C GLU A 167 28.44 2.24 -2.95
N SER A 168 27.48 1.65 -2.22
CA SER A 168 27.43 1.77 -0.75
C SER A 168 26.63 0.61 -0.15
N GLY A 169 27.35 -0.45 0.24
CA GLY A 169 26.84 -1.47 1.15
C GLY A 169 26.62 -0.89 2.55
N LYS A 170 25.41 -1.04 3.09
CA LYS A 170 25.10 -0.74 4.50
C LYS A 170 24.70 -2.01 5.23
N LYS A 171 25.49 -2.30 6.27
CA LYS A 171 25.30 -3.34 7.30
C LYS A 171 23.85 -3.40 7.79
N LEU A 172 23.21 -4.56 7.60
CA LEU A 172 22.00 -4.98 8.32
C LEU A 172 22.38 -5.29 9.79
N GLY A 173 22.45 -4.23 10.59
CA GLY A 173 22.55 -4.31 12.04
C GLY A 173 21.17 -4.50 12.66
N SER A 174 20.87 -5.75 13.04
CA SER A 174 19.91 -6.18 14.07
C SER A 174 18.59 -5.39 14.18
N VAL A 175 17.67 -5.76 13.28
CA VAL A 175 16.23 -5.40 13.28
C VAL A 175 15.59 -5.63 14.67
N HIS A 176 16.10 -6.59 15.45
CA HIS A 176 15.57 -6.99 16.75
C HIS A 176 15.59 -5.90 17.84
N LYS A 177 16.65 -5.06 17.90
CA LYS A 177 16.74 -4.00 18.92
C LYS A 177 15.86 -2.78 18.57
N TYR A 178 15.63 -2.56 17.28
CA TYR A 178 14.83 -1.44 16.79
C TYR A 178 13.33 -1.60 17.10
N TRP A 179 12.79 -2.81 17.00
CA TRP A 179 11.37 -3.10 17.25
C TRP A 179 10.99 -2.96 18.73
N HIS A 180 11.82 -3.48 19.63
CA HIS A 180 11.52 -3.49 21.07
C HIS A 180 11.62 -2.08 21.69
N ASP A 181 12.52 -1.22 21.19
CA ASP A 181 12.64 0.17 21.63
C ASP A 181 11.50 1.04 21.07
N ARG A 182 11.03 0.81 19.84
CA ARG A 182 9.98 1.64 19.22
C ARG A 182 8.60 1.39 19.82
N CYS A 183 8.24 0.14 20.11
CA CYS A 183 6.97 -0.17 20.79
C CYS A 183 6.98 0.33 22.25
N ARG A 184 8.13 0.29 22.94
CA ARG A 184 8.28 0.83 24.30
C ARG A 184 8.17 2.36 24.34
N VAL A 185 8.72 3.06 23.34
CA VAL A 185 8.60 4.53 23.24
C VAL A 185 7.15 4.95 23.00
N VAL A 186 6.39 4.23 22.18
CA VAL A 186 4.98 4.55 21.90
C VAL A 186 4.08 4.28 23.10
N ARG A 187 4.33 3.22 23.88
CA ARG A 187 3.65 2.96 25.16
C ARG A 187 3.84 4.09 26.19
N ASN A 188 4.94 4.84 26.11
CA ASN A 188 5.19 6.00 26.98
C ASN A 188 4.65 7.33 26.43
N MET A 189 4.16 7.37 25.18
CA MET A 189 3.61 8.58 24.57
C MET A 189 2.11 8.77 24.85
N PHE A 190 1.41 7.76 25.35
CA PHE A 190 -0.01 7.80 25.69
C PHE A 190 -0.22 7.31 27.13
N PRO A 191 0.03 8.14 28.16
CA PRO A 191 -0.31 7.79 29.53
C PRO A 191 -1.84 7.71 29.69
N GLN A 192 -2.31 6.68 30.42
CA GLN A 192 -3.72 6.51 30.80
C GLN A 192 -4.24 7.66 31.68
#